data_AF-A0A7S2PWB6-F1
#
_entry.id   AF-A0A7S2PWB6-F1
#
_cell.length_a   1.000
_cell.length_b   1.000
_cell.length_c   1.000
_cell.angle_alpha   90.00
_cell.angle_beta   90.00
_cell.angle_gamma   90.00
#
_symmetry.space_group_name_H-M   'P 1'
#
loop_
_entity.id
_entity.type
_entity.pdbx_description
1 polymer ?
#
loop_
_entity_poly.entity_id
_entity_poly.type
_entity_poly.pdbx_seq_one_letter_code
_entity_poly.pdbx_strand_id
1 'polypeptide(L)'
;VPSWIRQGIPGATNVYGDDSKVNVVCRKMRELMLSVEKDGITSSGKAVEKGHFLLPILSTFAKESPPKVEEALSLIKDSALSAKANQSKGKSVLISEYVQSSIQYLAFLSDYELIFNTALGMYDFDLAKAVARHSQMDPKVYLPMLKRLRELPISLACFDVDVKLKRFESALRHLVASSSYNETDEEMANHTNKCMSFI
;
A
#
# COMPACT_ATOMS: atom_id res chain seq x y z
N VAL A 1 -33.98 -18.46 1.90
CA VAL A 1 -33.69 -19.66 1.07
C VAL A 1 -34.16 -20.90 1.82
N PRO A 2 -34.99 -21.77 1.21
CA PRO A 2 -35.57 -22.97 1.86
C PRO A 2 -34.52 -23.94 2.43
N SER A 3 -34.88 -24.64 3.51
CA SER A 3 -34.00 -25.50 4.31
C SER A 3 -33.42 -26.72 3.57
N TRP A 4 -34.07 -27.20 2.51
CA TRP A 4 -33.62 -28.35 1.71
C TRP A 4 -32.47 -28.05 0.73
N ILE A 5 -32.11 -26.77 0.53
CA ILE A 5 -30.93 -26.37 -0.26
C ILE A 5 -29.63 -26.44 0.58
N ARG A 6 -29.73 -26.61 1.91
CA ARG A 6 -28.55 -26.66 2.81
C ARG A 6 -27.91 -28.04 2.94
N GLN A 7 -28.53 -29.11 2.43
CA GLN A 7 -27.93 -30.44 2.49
C GLN A 7 -27.03 -30.64 1.27
N GLY A 8 -25.76 -30.32 1.44
CA GLY A 8 -24.71 -30.50 0.45
C GLY A 8 -24.54 -31.95 0.02
N ILE A 9 -24.11 -32.12 -1.23
CA ILE A 9 -23.76 -33.41 -1.85
C ILE A 9 -22.59 -34.04 -1.07
N PRO A 10 -22.70 -35.30 -0.60
CA PRO A 10 -21.60 -35.99 0.06
C PRO A 10 -20.56 -36.40 -0.99
N GLY A 11 -19.41 -35.73 -1.00
CA GLY A 11 -18.28 -36.06 -1.88
C GLY A 11 -17.55 -34.87 -2.50
N ALA A 12 -18.05 -33.64 -2.35
CA ALA A 12 -17.29 -32.45 -2.74
C ALA A 12 -16.35 -32.05 -1.60
N THR A 13 -15.07 -32.36 -1.73
CA THR A 13 -14.02 -31.68 -0.95
C THR A 13 -14.11 -30.20 -1.28
N ASN A 14 -14.76 -29.42 -0.42
CA ASN A 14 -14.84 -27.98 -0.58
C ASN A 14 -13.47 -27.39 -0.19
N VAL A 15 -12.54 -27.43 -1.16
CA VAL A 15 -11.20 -26.80 -1.08
C VAL A 15 -11.32 -25.27 -1.29
N TYR A 16 -12.52 -24.76 -1.54
CA TYR A 16 -12.79 -23.34 -1.51
C TYR A 16 -12.88 -22.90 -0.05
N GLY A 17 -11.75 -22.45 0.48
CA GLY A 17 -11.74 -21.50 1.59
C GLY A 17 -12.69 -20.34 1.27
N ASP A 18 -13.10 -19.62 2.31
CA ASP A 18 -14.07 -18.51 2.37
C ASP A 18 -13.71 -17.27 1.52
N ASP A 19 -13.11 -17.51 0.35
CA ASP A 19 -12.52 -16.55 -0.53
C ASP A 19 -13.46 -16.34 -1.72
N SER A 20 -13.83 -15.09 -1.96
CA SER A 20 -14.84 -14.79 -2.97
C SER A 20 -14.38 -15.25 -4.37
N LYS A 21 -15.33 -15.61 -5.23
CA LYS A 21 -15.04 -15.93 -6.65
C LYS A 21 -14.18 -14.84 -7.31
N VAL A 22 -14.44 -13.57 -6.97
CA VAL A 22 -13.68 -12.42 -7.48
C VAL A 22 -12.22 -12.49 -7.05
N ASN A 23 -11.95 -12.77 -5.77
CA ASN A 23 -10.59 -12.90 -5.26
C ASN A 23 -9.83 -14.06 -5.91
N VAL A 24 -10.49 -15.21 -6.09
CA VAL A 24 -9.89 -16.37 -6.76
C VAL A 24 -9.49 -16.03 -8.20
N VAL A 25 -10.38 -15.38 -8.96
CA VAL A 25 -10.10 -14.96 -10.34
C VAL A 25 -8.98 -13.92 -10.38
N CYS A 26 -9.04 -12.89 -9.53
CA CYS A 26 -8.01 -11.86 -9.47
C CYS A 26 -6.63 -12.44 -9.17
N ARG A 27 -6.54 -13.37 -8.21
CA ARG A 27 -5.30 -14.07 -7.86
C ARG A 27 -4.77 -14.90 -9.02
N LYS A 28 -5.61 -15.74 -9.63
CA LYS A 28 -5.19 -16.61 -10.74
C LYS A 28 -4.76 -15.81 -11.97
N MET A 29 -5.50 -14.76 -12.31
CA MET A 29 -5.14 -13.87 -13.42
C MET A 29 -3.81 -13.17 -13.14
N ARG A 30 -3.61 -12.69 -11.91
CA ARG A 30 -2.35 -12.06 -11.50
C ARG A 30 -1.17 -13.02 -11.58
N GLU A 31 -1.32 -14.24 -11.07
CA GLU A 31 -0.29 -15.28 -11.12
C GLU A 31 0.18 -15.52 -12.56
N LEU A 32 -0.75 -15.63 -13.50
CA LEU A 32 -0.45 -15.83 -14.93
C LEU A 32 0.24 -14.61 -15.54
N MET A 33 -0.23 -13.40 -15.27
CA MET A 33 0.39 -12.18 -15.80
C MET A 33 1.82 -12.00 -15.27
N LEU A 34 2.03 -12.27 -13.98
CA LEU A 34 3.37 -12.21 -13.35
C LEU A 34 4.30 -13.30 -13.86
N SER A 35 3.81 -14.53 -14.13
CA SER A 35 4.67 -15.57 -14.72
C SER A 35 5.09 -15.18 -16.14
N VAL A 36 4.16 -14.66 -16.94
CA VAL A 36 4.46 -14.22 -18.31
C VAL A 36 5.45 -13.05 -18.33
N GLU A 37 5.37 -12.08 -17.40
CA GLU A 37 6.37 -11.01 -17.30
C GLU A 37 7.76 -11.52 -16.90
N LYS A 38 7.83 -12.58 -16.08
CA LYS A 38 9.10 -13.21 -15.68
C LYS A 38 9.72 -14.00 -16.82
N ASP A 39 8.91 -14.76 -17.54
CA ASP A 39 9.36 -15.60 -18.65
C ASP A 39 9.68 -14.77 -19.90
N GLY A 40 9.11 -13.56 -20.00
CA GLY A 40 9.32 -12.64 -21.13
C GLY A 40 8.61 -13.09 -22.42
N ILE A 41 7.80 -14.15 -22.34
CA ILE A 41 7.07 -14.73 -23.46
C ILE A 41 5.65 -15.12 -23.06
N THR A 42 4.67 -14.88 -23.94
CA THR A 42 3.32 -15.39 -23.76
C THR A 42 3.24 -16.88 -24.09
N SER A 43 2.15 -17.54 -23.68
CA SER A 43 1.81 -18.91 -24.11
C SER A 43 1.69 -19.05 -25.64
N SER A 44 1.48 -17.95 -26.35
CA SER A 44 1.44 -17.86 -27.81
C SER A 44 2.82 -17.56 -28.46
N GLY A 45 3.90 -17.50 -27.67
CA GLY A 45 5.26 -17.27 -28.16
C GLY A 45 5.60 -15.81 -28.49
N LYS A 46 4.76 -14.84 -28.06
CA LYS A 46 5.02 -13.42 -28.27
C LYS A 46 5.92 -12.88 -27.17
N ALA A 47 6.97 -12.15 -27.55
CA ALA A 47 7.83 -11.46 -26.60
C ALA A 47 7.04 -10.38 -25.83
N VAL A 48 7.29 -10.29 -24.52
CA VAL A 48 6.63 -9.36 -23.60
C VAL A 48 7.68 -8.45 -23.00
N GLU A 49 7.49 -7.14 -23.15
CA GLU A 49 8.33 -6.13 -22.52
C GLU A 49 8.05 -6.04 -21.02
N LYS A 50 9.05 -5.61 -20.25
CA LYS A 50 8.91 -5.44 -18.80
C LYS A 50 7.85 -4.38 -18.48
N GLY A 51 6.92 -4.71 -17.59
CA GLY A 51 5.85 -3.80 -17.18
C GLY A 51 4.66 -3.73 -18.14
N HIS A 52 4.62 -4.59 -19.16
CA HIS A 52 3.50 -4.68 -20.10
C HIS A 52 2.17 -4.98 -19.40
N PHE A 53 2.18 -5.79 -18.34
CA PHE A 53 0.98 -6.19 -17.60
C PHE A 53 0.77 -5.39 -16.31
N LEU A 54 1.53 -4.31 -16.05
CA LEU A 54 1.41 -3.56 -14.81
C LEU A 54 -0.03 -3.09 -14.53
N LEU A 55 -0.68 -2.37 -15.45
CA LEU A 55 -2.03 -1.85 -15.23
C LEU A 55 -3.08 -2.97 -15.04
N PRO A 56 -3.09 -4.04 -15.88
CA PRO A 56 -3.91 -5.21 -15.60
C PRO A 56 -3.67 -5.85 -14.23
N ILE A 57 -2.41 -5.95 -13.79
CA ILE A 57 -2.07 -6.47 -12.46
C ILE A 57 -2.63 -5.55 -11.37
N LEU A 58 -2.49 -4.23 -11.49
CA LEU A 58 -3.07 -3.27 -10.54
C LEU A 58 -4.59 -3.40 -10.43
N SER A 59 -5.27 -3.66 -11.56
CA SER A 59 -6.72 -3.94 -11.55
C SER A 59 -7.08 -5.12 -10.67
N THR A 60 -6.30 -6.21 -10.72
CA THR A 60 -6.58 -7.37 -9.88
C THR A 60 -6.46 -7.03 -8.39
N PHE A 61 -5.50 -6.20 -7.99
CA PHE A 61 -5.33 -5.81 -6.58
C PHE A 61 -6.46 -4.89 -6.10
N ALA A 62 -6.86 -3.95 -6.94
CA ALA A 62 -7.93 -3.00 -6.65
C ALA A 62 -9.33 -3.65 -6.56
N LYS A 63 -9.55 -4.78 -7.26
CA LYS A 63 -10.85 -5.48 -7.33
C LYS A 63 -11.00 -6.63 -6.34
N GLU A 64 -9.94 -7.00 -5.61
CA GLU A 64 -10.07 -7.92 -4.47
C GLU A 64 -10.91 -7.28 -3.35
N SER A 65 -11.53 -8.14 -2.54
CA SER A 65 -12.25 -7.76 -1.33
C SER A 65 -11.62 -8.47 -0.13
N PRO A 66 -10.97 -7.74 0.79
CA PRO A 66 -10.68 -6.30 0.75
C PRO A 66 -9.64 -5.93 -0.35
N PRO A 67 -9.63 -4.65 -0.82
CA PRO A 67 -8.66 -4.20 -1.81
C PRO A 67 -7.22 -4.29 -1.29
N LYS A 68 -6.32 -4.83 -2.11
CA LYS A 68 -4.89 -5.05 -1.79
C LYS A 68 -4.01 -3.89 -2.25
N VAL A 69 -4.26 -2.72 -1.65
CA VAL A 69 -3.66 -1.46 -2.08
C VAL A 69 -2.17 -1.38 -1.72
N GLU A 70 -1.76 -1.97 -0.61
CA GLU A 70 -0.36 -1.98 -0.16
C GLU A 70 0.54 -2.72 -1.13
N GLU A 71 0.10 -3.89 -1.60
CA GLU A 71 0.81 -4.70 -2.59
C GLU A 71 0.83 -4.01 -3.96
N ALA A 72 -0.27 -3.36 -4.36
CA ALA A 72 -0.33 -2.58 -5.59
C ALA A 72 0.67 -1.42 -5.59
N LEU A 73 0.74 -0.67 -4.48
CA LEU A 73 1.68 0.44 -4.30
C LEU A 73 3.14 -0.04 -4.28
N SER A 74 3.41 -1.16 -3.62
CA SER A 74 4.73 -1.80 -3.62
C SER A 74 5.16 -2.20 -5.04
N LEU A 75 4.26 -2.78 -5.83
CA LEU A 75 4.54 -3.14 -7.22
C LEU A 75 4.87 -1.91 -8.10
N ILE A 76 4.17 -0.80 -7.91
CA ILE A 76 4.47 0.47 -8.62
C ILE A 76 5.86 0.98 -8.24
N LYS A 77 6.22 0.89 -6.96
CA LYS A 77 7.54 1.29 -6.47
C LYS A 77 8.66 0.41 -7.05
N ASP A 78 8.48 -0.90 -7.03
CA ASP A 78 9.47 -1.87 -7.50
C ASP A 78 9.69 -1.79 -9.02
N SER A 79 8.60 -1.67 -9.79
CA SER A 79 8.68 -1.48 -11.24
C SER A 79 9.44 -0.20 -11.60
N ALA A 80 9.25 0.86 -10.82
CA ALA A 80 9.94 2.13 -11.03
C ALA A 80 11.41 2.11 -10.61
N LEU A 81 11.77 1.41 -9.53
CA LEU A 81 13.17 1.16 -9.15
C LEU A 81 13.89 0.38 -10.23
N SER A 82 13.25 -0.63 -10.80
CA SER A 82 13.84 -1.39 -11.90
C SER A 82 14.00 -0.56 -13.18
N ALA A 83 13.10 0.37 -13.47
CA ALA A 83 13.25 1.26 -14.63
C ALA A 83 14.44 2.22 -14.45
N LYS A 84 14.69 2.67 -13.21
CA LYS A 84 15.80 3.55 -12.86
C LYS A 84 17.18 2.91 -12.89
N ALA A 85 17.31 1.61 -12.67
CA ALA A 85 18.59 0.91 -12.82
C ALA A 85 19.23 1.15 -14.20
N ASN A 86 18.42 1.50 -15.20
CA ASN A 86 18.82 1.75 -16.58
C ASN A 86 18.93 3.24 -16.97
N GLN A 87 18.67 4.22 -16.06
CA GLN A 87 18.67 5.66 -16.39
C GLN A 87 19.34 6.56 -15.32
N SER A 88 19.85 7.71 -15.77
CA SER A 88 20.78 8.60 -15.06
C SER A 88 20.29 9.18 -13.71
N LYS A 89 21.28 9.45 -12.84
CA LYS A 89 21.13 9.97 -11.48
C LYS A 89 20.60 11.41 -11.48
N GLY A 90 19.46 11.67 -10.83
CA GLY A 90 19.08 13.05 -10.46
C GLY A 90 17.62 13.28 -10.05
N LYS A 91 16.64 12.66 -10.72
CA LYS A 91 15.20 12.91 -10.44
C LYS A 91 14.60 11.83 -9.53
N SER A 92 13.78 12.17 -8.54
CA SER A 92 13.13 11.15 -7.68
C SER A 92 12.29 10.18 -8.52
N VAL A 93 12.41 8.87 -8.27
CA VAL A 93 11.75 7.76 -9.03
C VAL A 93 10.24 8.01 -9.11
N LEU A 94 9.69 8.48 -8.00
CA LEU A 94 8.26 8.62 -7.79
C LEU A 94 7.66 9.79 -8.59
N ILE A 95 8.50 10.65 -9.18
CA ILE A 95 8.08 11.76 -10.07
C ILE A 95 8.12 11.32 -11.55
N SER A 96 8.55 10.10 -11.86
CA SER A 96 8.47 9.61 -13.24
C SER A 96 7.01 9.59 -13.70
N GLU A 97 6.79 9.94 -14.97
CA GLU A 97 5.46 9.93 -15.58
C GLU A 97 4.83 8.54 -15.49
N TYR A 98 5.64 7.49 -15.62
CA TYR A 98 5.22 6.10 -15.43
C TYR A 98 4.59 5.84 -14.05
N VAL A 99 5.24 6.27 -12.97
CA VAL A 99 4.73 6.09 -11.59
C VAL A 99 3.46 6.91 -11.38
N GLN A 100 3.49 8.18 -11.78
CA GLN A 100 2.35 9.09 -11.60
C GLN A 100 1.11 8.58 -12.33
N SER A 101 1.25 8.13 -13.59
CA SER A 101 0.16 7.53 -14.37
C SER A 101 -0.34 6.21 -13.76
N SER A 102 0.55 5.38 -13.21
CA SER A 102 0.16 4.13 -12.54
C SER A 102 -0.62 4.38 -11.24
N ILE A 103 -0.21 5.38 -10.46
CA ILE A 103 -0.93 5.82 -9.25
C ILE A 103 -2.30 6.39 -9.62
N GLN A 104 -2.36 7.25 -10.64
CA GLN A 104 -3.62 7.81 -11.13
C GLN A 104 -4.58 6.70 -11.60
N TYR A 105 -4.06 5.69 -12.29
CA TYR A 105 -4.85 4.53 -12.69
C TYR A 105 -5.36 3.72 -11.50
N LEU A 106 -4.52 3.45 -10.50
CA LEU A 106 -4.94 2.75 -9.29
C LEU A 106 -6.04 3.53 -8.55
N ALA A 107 -5.90 4.85 -8.47
CA ALA A 107 -6.87 5.74 -7.83
C ALA A 107 -8.15 5.97 -8.64
N PHE A 108 -8.15 5.63 -9.93
CA PHE A 108 -9.40 5.50 -10.69
C PHE A 108 -10.19 4.24 -10.27
N LEU A 109 -9.49 3.19 -9.83
CA LEU A 109 -10.11 1.91 -9.47
C LEU A 109 -10.45 1.78 -7.98
N SER A 110 -9.76 2.52 -7.12
CA SER A 110 -9.89 2.52 -5.67
C SER A 110 -9.84 3.95 -5.13
N ASP A 111 -10.42 4.19 -3.96
CA ASP A 111 -10.51 5.53 -3.37
C ASP A 111 -9.12 6.14 -3.06
N TYR A 112 -8.94 7.42 -3.40
CA TYR A 112 -7.73 8.19 -3.09
C TYR A 112 -7.44 8.23 -1.59
N GLU A 113 -8.48 8.36 -0.75
CA GLU A 113 -8.29 8.39 0.70
C GLU A 113 -7.70 7.07 1.21
N LEU A 114 -8.22 5.95 0.72
CA LEU A 114 -7.70 4.62 1.04
C LEU A 114 -6.25 4.46 0.58
N ILE A 115 -5.92 4.86 -0.64
CA ILE A 115 -4.55 4.75 -1.19
C ILE A 115 -3.59 5.65 -0.41
N PHE A 116 -3.99 6.87 -0.08
CA PHE A 116 -3.16 7.80 0.70
C PHE A 116 -2.92 7.29 2.12
N ASN A 117 -3.96 6.84 2.81
CA ASN A 117 -3.85 6.26 4.15
C ASN A 117 -3.01 4.97 4.15
N THR A 118 -3.11 4.16 3.10
CA THR A 118 -2.27 2.96 2.93
C THR A 118 -0.81 3.35 2.73
N ALA A 119 -0.52 4.32 1.85
CA ALA A 119 0.84 4.80 1.62
C ALA A 119 1.46 5.40 2.90
N LEU A 120 0.67 6.13 3.70
CA LEU A 120 1.10 6.59 5.03
C LEU A 120 1.42 5.42 5.96
N GLY A 121 0.56 4.39 5.99
CA GLY A 121 0.73 3.20 6.81
C GLY A 121 1.89 2.29 6.39
N MET A 122 2.45 2.49 5.19
CA MET A 122 3.72 1.90 4.75
C MET A 122 4.95 2.70 5.23
N TYR A 123 4.74 3.82 5.92
CA TYR A 123 5.75 4.77 6.39
C TYR A 123 6.63 5.35 5.26
N ASP A 124 6.15 5.29 4.01
CA ASP A 124 6.82 5.88 2.85
C ASP A 124 6.18 7.24 2.52
N PHE A 125 6.71 8.29 3.14
CA PHE A 125 6.16 9.65 2.98
C PHE A 125 6.34 10.23 1.58
N ASP A 126 7.35 9.77 0.82
CA ASP A 126 7.53 10.20 -0.57
C ASP A 126 6.48 9.55 -1.48
N LEU A 127 6.12 8.29 -1.22
CA LEU A 127 5.01 7.61 -1.89
C LEU A 127 3.67 8.24 -1.51
N ALA A 128 3.43 8.53 -0.24
CA ALA A 128 2.24 9.24 0.22
C ALA A 128 2.12 10.62 -0.45
N LYS A 129 3.23 11.34 -0.60
CA LYS A 129 3.29 12.60 -1.35
C LYS A 129 2.95 12.39 -2.83
N ALA A 130 3.46 11.34 -3.46
CA ALA A 130 3.18 11.02 -4.86
C ALA A 130 1.69 10.74 -5.10
N VAL A 131 1.03 10.04 -4.19
CA VAL A 131 -0.42 9.79 -4.22
C VAL A 131 -1.20 11.10 -4.00
N ALA A 132 -0.81 11.89 -2.99
CA ALA A 132 -1.50 13.13 -2.64
C ALA A 132 -1.55 14.14 -3.79
N ARG A 133 -0.55 14.18 -4.67
CA ARG A 133 -0.50 15.06 -5.85
C ARG A 133 -1.68 14.88 -6.81
N HIS A 134 -2.20 13.66 -6.91
CA HIS A 134 -3.32 13.32 -7.78
C HIS A 134 -4.66 13.32 -7.04
N SER A 135 -4.62 13.34 -5.71
CA SER A 135 -5.81 13.46 -4.88
C SER A 135 -6.35 14.89 -4.88
N GLN A 136 -7.62 15.05 -4.51
CA GLN A 136 -8.23 16.37 -4.28
C GLN A 136 -7.82 17.00 -2.92
N MET A 137 -6.79 16.47 -2.25
CA MET A 137 -6.32 17.01 -0.97
C MET A 137 -5.60 18.35 -1.14
N ASP A 138 -5.83 19.28 -0.21
CA ASP A 138 -5.17 20.59 -0.22
C ASP A 138 -3.65 20.45 0.07
N PRO A 139 -2.76 20.90 -0.84
CA PRO A 139 -1.32 20.96 -0.61
C PRO A 139 -0.91 21.69 0.68
N LYS A 140 -1.68 22.68 1.11
CA LYS A 140 -1.42 23.41 2.36
C LYS A 140 -1.66 22.54 3.60
N VAL A 141 -2.38 21.43 3.47
CA VAL A 141 -2.66 20.49 4.57
C VAL A 141 -1.68 19.32 4.53
N TYR A 142 -1.56 18.63 3.38
CA TYR A 142 -0.74 17.41 3.35
C TYR A 142 0.77 17.68 3.33
N LEU A 143 1.24 18.79 2.73
CA LEU A 143 2.69 19.07 2.69
C LEU A 143 3.27 19.39 4.07
N PRO A 144 2.67 20.26 4.90
CA PRO A 144 3.18 20.50 6.25
C PRO A 144 3.11 19.26 7.14
N MET A 145 2.04 18.45 7.00
CA MET A 145 1.91 17.18 7.71
C MET A 145 3.07 16.23 7.37
N LEU A 146 3.33 15.98 6.08
CA LEU A 146 4.42 15.10 5.65
C LEU A 146 5.80 15.65 6.04
N LYS A 147 5.96 16.98 6.01
CA LYS A 147 7.20 17.63 6.48
C LYS A 147 7.44 17.37 7.96
N ARG A 148 6.43 17.59 8.82
CA ARG A 148 6.50 17.31 10.25
C ARG A 148 6.84 15.85 10.52
N LEU A 149 6.16 14.91 9.85
CA LEU A 149 6.40 13.47 10.05
C LEU A 149 7.84 13.05 9.71
N ARG A 150 8.46 13.71 8.73
CA ARG A 150 9.84 13.46 8.33
C ARG A 150 10.88 14.06 9.27
N GLU A 151 10.51 15.10 10.03
CA GLU A 151 11.37 15.76 11.02
C GLU A 151 11.36 15.03 12.37
N LEU A 152 10.36 14.19 12.62
CA LEU A 152 10.27 13.37 13.82
C LEU A 152 11.24 12.18 13.78
N PRO A 153 11.70 11.69 14.95
CA PRO A 153 12.31 10.37 15.07
C PRO A 153 11.40 9.29 14.47
N ILE A 154 12.01 8.26 13.85
CA ILE A 154 11.28 7.23 13.08
C ILE A 154 10.18 6.57 13.91
N SER A 155 10.47 6.20 15.15
CA SER A 155 9.51 5.57 16.07
C SER A 155 8.33 6.49 16.40
N LEU A 156 8.57 7.78 16.64
CA LEU A 156 7.53 8.78 16.88
C LEU A 156 6.71 9.09 15.62
N ALA A 157 7.35 9.12 14.46
CA ALA A 157 6.67 9.30 13.17
C ALA A 157 5.70 8.13 12.90
N CYS A 158 6.15 6.88 13.12
CA CYS A 158 5.31 5.70 12.99
C CYS A 158 4.16 5.70 14.00
N PHE A 159 4.40 6.12 15.25
CA PHE A 159 3.35 6.30 16.26
C PHE A 159 2.29 7.32 15.81
N ASP A 160 2.69 8.54 15.43
CA ASP A 160 1.76 9.59 15.00
C ASP A 160 0.93 9.13 13.77
N VAL A 161 1.54 8.38 12.84
CA VAL A 161 0.86 7.77 11.68
C VAL A 161 -0.15 6.72 12.12
N ASP A 162 0.25 5.76 12.95
CA ASP A 162 -0.64 4.68 13.38
C ASP A 162 -1.83 5.18 14.21
N VAL A 163 -1.61 6.19 15.06
CA VAL A 163 -2.70 6.87 15.78
C VAL A 163 -3.68 7.48 14.79
N LYS A 164 -3.18 8.19 13.76
CA LYS A 164 -4.03 8.78 12.72
C LYS A 164 -4.82 7.72 11.96
N LEU A 165 -4.21 6.57 11.68
CA LEU A 165 -4.83 5.43 10.99
C LEU A 165 -5.68 4.54 11.92
N LYS A 166 -5.81 4.90 13.20
CA LYS A 166 -6.51 4.14 14.24
C LYS A 166 -5.96 2.72 14.46
N ARG A 167 -4.68 2.50 14.16
CA ARG A 167 -3.94 1.25 14.37
C ARG A 167 -3.30 1.23 15.76
N PHE A 168 -4.12 1.32 16.80
CA PHE A 168 -3.66 1.56 18.17
C PHE A 168 -2.68 0.51 18.69
N GLU A 169 -2.83 -0.76 18.31
CA GLU A 169 -1.89 -1.82 18.72
C GLU A 169 -0.48 -1.58 18.18
N SER A 170 -0.35 -1.21 16.90
CA SER A 170 0.92 -0.87 16.27
C SER A 170 1.50 0.43 16.84
N ALA A 171 0.64 1.43 17.07
CA ALA A 171 1.02 2.67 17.72
C ALA A 171 1.69 2.42 19.08
N LEU A 172 1.09 1.58 19.94
CA LEU A 172 1.67 1.27 21.25
C LEU A 172 3.05 0.61 21.15
N ARG A 173 3.27 -0.27 20.15
CA ARG A 173 4.59 -0.87 19.92
C ARG A 173 5.63 0.18 19.52
N HIS A 174 5.27 1.11 18.62
CA HIS A 174 6.14 2.21 18.24
C HIS A 174 6.42 3.18 19.39
N LEU A 175 5.43 3.41 20.26
CA LEU A 175 5.57 4.21 21.48
C LEU A 175 6.60 3.59 22.44
N VAL A 176 6.46 2.30 22.76
CA VAL A 176 7.41 1.59 23.61
C VAL A 176 8.83 1.62 23.01
N ALA A 177 8.93 1.42 21.69
CA ALA A 177 10.22 1.50 21.00
C ALA A 177 10.84 2.91 21.10
N SER A 178 10.05 3.98 21.02
CA SER A 178 10.55 5.35 21.20
C SER A 178 11.03 5.63 22.64
N SER A 179 10.39 5.06 23.66
CA SER A 179 10.80 5.24 25.06
C SER A 179 12.11 4.53 25.43
N SER A 180 12.57 3.59 24.61
CA SER A 180 13.85 2.88 24.82
C SER A 180 15.08 3.64 24.30
N TYR A 181 14.88 4.75 23.57
CA TYR A 181 15.96 5.66 23.21
C TYR A 181 16.17 6.65 24.35
N ASN A 182 17.36 6.62 24.95
CA ASN A 182 17.77 7.49 26.04
C ASN A 182 17.69 8.97 25.61
N GLU A 183 16.69 9.70 26.07
CA GLU A 183 16.66 11.17 26.05
C GLU A 183 16.13 11.69 27.39
N THR A 184 16.77 12.78 27.84
CA THR A 184 16.66 13.43 29.15
C THR A 184 15.22 13.71 29.62
N ASP A 185 15.04 13.77 30.94
CA ASP A 185 13.75 13.83 31.66
C ASP A 185 12.71 14.86 31.13
N GLU A 186 13.13 15.93 30.44
CA GLU A 186 12.22 16.94 29.87
C GLU A 186 11.45 16.48 28.62
N GLU A 187 12.03 15.66 27.74
CA GLU A 187 11.36 15.20 26.52
C GLU A 187 10.39 14.05 26.82
N MET A 188 10.74 13.21 27.81
CA MET A 188 9.85 12.20 28.39
C MET A 188 8.57 12.84 28.99
N ALA A 189 8.69 14.01 29.63
CA ALA A 189 7.55 14.73 30.20
C ALA A 189 6.58 15.26 29.12
N ASN A 190 7.09 15.79 28.01
CA ASN A 190 6.24 16.17 26.88
C ASN A 190 5.59 14.96 26.19
N HIS A 191 6.33 13.85 26.12
CA HIS A 191 5.84 12.62 25.51
C HIS A 191 4.72 11.97 26.34
N THR A 192 4.92 11.85 27.65
CA THR A 192 3.93 11.34 28.60
C THR A 192 2.71 12.25 28.70
N ASN A 193 2.87 13.58 28.69
CA ASN A 193 1.73 14.51 28.64
C ASN A 193 0.89 14.33 27.37
N LYS A 194 1.53 14.09 26.22
CA LYS A 194 0.80 13.78 24.98
C LYS A 194 0.08 12.44 25.09
N CYS A 195 0.67 11.41 25.70
CA CYS A 195 0.00 10.14 25.98
C CYS A 195 -1.20 10.27 26.94
N MET A 196 -1.07 11.07 28.00
CA MET A 196 -2.14 11.30 28.98
C MET A 196 -3.32 12.10 28.41
N SER A 197 -3.15 12.80 27.28
CA SER A 197 -4.26 13.46 26.58
C SER A 197 -5.18 12.50 25.80
N PHE A 198 -4.76 11.23 25.64
CA PHE A 198 -5.51 10.19 24.93
C PHE A 198 -6.14 9.12 25.85
N ILE A 199 -5.90 9.20 27.17
CA ILE A 199 -6.55 8.39 28.23
C ILE A 199 -7.64 9.24 28.88
#